data_AF-A0A5D0R5Q1-F1
#
_entry.id   AF-A0A5D0R5Q1-F1
#
_cell.length_a   1.000
_cell.length_b   1.000
_cell.length_c   1.000
_cell.angle_alpha   90.00
_cell.angle_beta   90.00
_cell.angle_gamma   90.00
#
_symmetry.space_group_name_H-M   'P 1'
#
loop_
_entity.id
_entity.type
_entity.pdbx_description
1 polymer ?
#
loop_
_entity_poly.entity_id
_entity_poly.type
_entity_poly.pdbx_seq_one_letter_code
_entity_poly.pdbx_strand_id
1 'polypeptide(L)'
;MKLSALSLLIIFSVQFKIFGQIDIKSESEILAGIEWLSTNPVEQADKEFVSKSADYITYQFVKYPNFPVNFSALKEFMDTDRKYKYYDEINIVFTSNQLANKIRTENKYDLKDSSIKSMNKVLEYYKLLIEKEPDQRNNVLDKYSKMDKKELEKQIKKMLKK
;
A
#
# COMPACT_ATOMS: atom_id res chain seq x y z
N MET A 1 -31.21 43.22 12.60
CA MET A 1 -30.61 41.86 12.57
C MET A 1 -30.84 41.20 11.21
N LYS A 2 -29.98 41.42 10.21
CA LYS A 2 -29.99 40.67 8.93
C LYS A 2 -28.60 40.55 8.28
N LEU A 3 -27.52 40.82 9.01
CA LEU A 3 -26.14 40.69 8.49
C LEU A 3 -25.43 39.39 8.91
N SER A 4 -25.97 38.62 9.86
CA SER A 4 -25.32 37.42 10.40
C SER A 4 -25.53 36.15 9.58
N ALA A 5 -26.58 36.09 8.75
CA ALA A 5 -26.88 34.91 7.94
C ALA A 5 -26.04 34.85 6.65
N LEU A 6 -25.74 36.01 6.05
CA LEU A 6 -24.98 36.09 4.79
C LEU A 6 -23.50 35.77 5.00
N SER A 7 -22.93 36.21 6.13
CA SER A 7 -21.55 35.90 6.51
C SER A 7 -21.36 34.41 6.85
N LEU A 8 -22.34 33.75 7.48
CA LEU A 8 -22.31 32.31 7.71
C LEU A 8 -22.31 31.49 6.41
N LEU A 9 -23.10 31.93 5.41
CA LEU A 9 -23.20 31.26 4.10
C LEU A 9 -21.91 31.40 3.27
N ILE A 10 -21.19 32.51 3.44
CA ILE A 10 -19.87 32.70 2.81
C ILE A 10 -18.84 31.80 3.48
N ILE A 11 -18.85 31.65 4.81
CA ILE A 11 -17.91 30.75 5.50
C ILE A 11 -18.12 29.29 5.06
N PHE A 12 -19.36 28.83 4.93
CA PHE A 12 -19.65 27.48 4.43
C PHE A 12 -19.23 27.28 2.97
N SER A 13 -19.48 28.26 2.09
CA SER A 13 -19.09 28.14 0.67
C SER A 13 -17.58 28.27 0.43
N VAL A 14 -16.86 28.97 1.30
CA VAL A 14 -15.39 29.06 1.23
C VAL A 14 -14.73 27.79 1.77
N GLN A 15 -15.31 27.12 2.78
CA GLN A 15 -14.81 25.79 3.18
C GLN A 15 -14.96 24.76 2.06
N PHE A 16 -16.06 24.76 1.31
CA PHE A 16 -16.21 23.89 0.13
C PHE A 16 -15.25 24.23 -1.03
N LYS A 17 -14.72 25.46 -1.10
CA LYS A 17 -13.78 25.87 -2.16
C LYS A 17 -12.31 25.66 -1.80
N ILE A 18 -11.96 25.66 -0.50
CA ILE A 18 -10.57 25.45 -0.04
C ILE A 18 -10.25 23.96 0.07
N PHE A 19 -11.23 23.11 0.35
CA PHE A 19 -11.12 21.68 0.05
C PHE A 19 -11.48 21.47 -1.41
N GLY A 20 -10.51 21.67 -2.31
CA GLY A 20 -10.62 21.13 -3.66
C GLY A 20 -11.12 19.69 -3.55
N GLN A 21 -12.23 19.40 -4.23
CA GLN A 21 -12.95 18.14 -4.12
C GLN A 21 -11.92 17.01 -4.31
N ILE A 22 -11.55 16.32 -3.23
CA ILE A 22 -10.61 15.20 -3.31
C ILE A 22 -11.26 14.22 -4.28
N ASP A 23 -10.64 14.02 -5.45
CA ASP A 23 -11.15 13.09 -6.45
C ASP A 23 -10.87 11.67 -5.96
N ILE A 24 -11.82 11.14 -5.20
CA ILE A 24 -11.72 9.80 -4.65
C ILE A 24 -12.09 8.83 -5.77
N LYS A 25 -11.08 8.15 -6.31
CA LYS A 25 -11.25 7.09 -7.30
C LYS A 25 -12.21 6.01 -6.80
N SER A 26 -12.91 5.37 -7.73
CA SER A 26 -13.78 4.23 -7.44
C SER A 26 -12.99 3.04 -6.91
N GLU A 27 -13.66 2.11 -6.23
CA GLU A 27 -13.02 0.88 -5.72
C GLU A 27 -12.34 0.07 -6.84
N SER A 28 -12.97 -0.03 -8.00
CA SER A 28 -12.38 -0.74 -9.14
C SER A 28 -11.11 -0.07 -9.66
N GLU A 29 -11.10 1.27 -9.71
CA GLU A 29 -9.91 2.03 -10.11
C GLU A 29 -8.78 1.85 -9.11
N ILE A 30 -9.08 1.89 -7.81
CA ILE A 30 -8.09 1.67 -6.75
C ILE A 30 -7.53 0.25 -6.81
N LEU A 31 -8.37 -0.77 -6.94
CA LEU A 31 -7.91 -2.16 -7.04
C LEU A 31 -7.05 -2.37 -8.29
N ALA A 32 -7.41 -1.75 -9.42
CA ALA A 32 -6.59 -1.78 -10.63
C ALA A 32 -5.25 -1.06 -10.43
N GLY A 33 -5.25 0.07 -9.73
CA GLY A 33 -4.04 0.82 -9.40
C GLY A 33 -3.06 0.01 -8.54
N ILE A 34 -3.59 -0.68 -7.53
CA ILE A 34 -2.79 -1.54 -6.63
C ILE A 34 -2.23 -2.76 -7.36
N GLU A 35 -3.00 -3.36 -8.27
CA GLU A 35 -2.48 -4.45 -9.11
C GLU A 35 -1.36 -3.96 -10.03
N TRP A 36 -1.50 -2.76 -10.60
CA TRP A 36 -0.42 -2.16 -11.40
C TRP A 36 0.85 -1.93 -10.57
N LEU A 37 0.73 -1.38 -9.36
CA LEU A 37 1.88 -1.19 -8.44
C LEU A 37 2.59 -2.52 -8.16
N SER A 38 1.85 -3.62 -8.09
CA SER A 38 2.37 -4.97 -7.80
C SER A 38 3.07 -5.62 -9.00
N THR A 39 2.80 -5.16 -10.21
CA THR A 39 3.23 -5.82 -11.47
C THR A 39 4.17 -4.97 -12.32
N ASN A 40 4.40 -3.72 -11.93
CA ASN A 40 5.26 -2.78 -12.65
C ASN A 40 6.37 -2.28 -11.74
N PRO A 41 7.48 -3.04 -11.60
CA PRO A 41 8.63 -2.57 -10.86
C PRO A 41 9.27 -1.40 -11.58
N VAL A 42 9.21 -0.24 -10.93
CA VAL A 42 9.73 1.07 -11.34
C VAL A 42 10.20 1.81 -10.08
N GLU A 43 11.01 2.85 -10.25
CA GLU A 43 11.46 3.69 -9.13
C GLU A 43 10.36 4.68 -8.71
N GLN A 44 10.43 5.16 -7.47
CA GLN A 44 9.51 6.14 -6.87
C GLN A 44 9.45 7.46 -7.63
N ALA A 45 10.47 7.80 -8.43
CA ALA A 45 10.45 8.97 -9.29
C ALA A 45 9.50 8.81 -10.50
N ASP A 46 9.03 7.59 -10.79
CA ASP A 46 8.08 7.31 -11.85
C ASP A 46 6.72 7.97 -11.56
N LYS A 47 6.24 8.76 -12.53
CA LYS A 47 5.01 9.54 -12.36
C LYS A 47 3.78 8.66 -12.16
N GLU A 48 3.72 7.52 -12.83
CA GLU A 48 2.58 6.62 -12.74
C GLU A 48 2.57 5.89 -11.40
N PHE A 49 3.74 5.46 -10.92
CA PHE A 49 3.90 4.92 -9.57
C PHE A 49 3.47 5.91 -8.50
N VAL A 50 3.94 7.16 -8.56
CA VAL A 50 3.56 8.23 -7.61
C VAL A 50 2.06 8.48 -7.65
N SER A 51 1.48 8.57 -8.85
CA SER A 51 0.04 8.82 -9.01
C SER A 51 -0.80 7.72 -8.36
N LYS A 52 -0.52 6.45 -8.68
CA LYS A 52 -1.28 5.32 -8.10
C LYS A 52 -1.02 5.16 -6.61
N SER A 53 0.19 5.50 -6.16
CA SER A 53 0.52 5.56 -4.74
C SER A 53 -0.34 6.59 -4.00
N ALA A 54 -0.44 7.80 -4.56
CA ALA A 54 -1.27 8.86 -4.02
C ALA A 54 -2.76 8.49 -4.01
N ASP A 55 -3.25 7.84 -5.07
CA ASP A 55 -4.64 7.38 -5.16
C ASP A 55 -4.97 6.37 -4.05
N TYR A 56 -4.13 5.35 -3.82
CA TYR A 56 -4.41 4.37 -2.74
C TYR A 56 -4.31 5.01 -1.36
N ILE A 57 -3.32 5.88 -1.12
CA ILE A 57 -3.14 6.56 0.17
C ILE A 57 -4.37 7.41 0.47
N THR A 58 -4.79 8.22 -0.50
CA THR A 58 -5.98 9.07 -0.40
C THR A 58 -7.23 8.24 -0.14
N TYR A 59 -7.41 7.14 -0.88
CA TYR A 59 -8.54 6.25 -0.70
C TYR A 59 -8.59 5.63 0.69
N GLN A 60 -7.46 5.13 1.20
CA GLN A 60 -7.36 4.60 2.55
C GLN A 60 -7.73 5.66 3.59
N PHE A 61 -7.16 6.86 3.50
CA PHE A 61 -7.44 7.92 4.47
C PHE A 61 -8.91 8.31 4.51
N VAL A 62 -9.59 8.37 3.37
CA VAL A 62 -10.98 8.81 3.33
C VAL A 62 -11.96 7.68 3.66
N LYS A 63 -11.75 6.47 3.14
CA LYS A 63 -12.71 5.36 3.27
C LYS A 63 -12.43 4.45 4.46
N TYR A 64 -11.17 4.34 4.85
CA TYR A 64 -10.70 3.45 5.89
C TYR A 64 -9.72 4.14 6.87
N PRO A 65 -10.07 5.30 7.46
CA PRO A 65 -9.16 6.10 8.27
C PRO A 65 -8.56 5.37 9.48
N ASN A 66 -9.28 4.35 9.99
CA ASN A 66 -8.87 3.54 11.13
C ASN A 66 -8.22 2.20 10.73
N PHE A 67 -7.99 1.96 9.43
CA PHE A 67 -7.35 0.74 8.98
C PHE A 67 -5.84 0.80 9.26
N PRO A 68 -5.31 -0.07 10.14
CA PRO A 68 -3.93 0.01 10.55
C PRO A 68 -3.01 -0.45 9.42
N VAL A 69 -1.97 0.34 9.15
CA VAL A 69 -0.86 -0.10 8.31
C VAL A 69 0.03 -1.00 9.18
N ASN A 70 0.11 -2.29 8.84
CA ASN A 70 0.88 -3.26 9.62
C ASN A 70 2.07 -3.77 8.82
N PHE A 71 3.28 -3.39 9.21
CA PHE A 71 4.51 -3.83 8.55
C PHE A 71 5.16 -5.08 9.15
N SER A 72 4.57 -5.71 10.16
CA SER A 72 5.25 -6.77 10.93
C SER A 72 5.74 -7.91 10.05
N ALA A 73 4.99 -8.27 8.99
CA ALA A 73 5.40 -9.31 8.05
C ALA A 73 6.56 -8.91 7.10
N LEU A 74 6.87 -7.62 6.98
CA LEU A 74 8.03 -7.09 6.26
C LEU A 74 9.21 -6.75 7.18
N LYS A 75 9.07 -6.92 8.49
CA LYS A 75 10.03 -6.42 9.48
C LYS A 75 11.48 -6.84 9.20
N GLU A 76 11.71 -8.13 8.89
CA GLU A 76 13.07 -8.60 8.59
C GLU A 76 13.68 -7.87 7.39
N PHE A 77 12.89 -7.61 6.33
CA PHE A 77 13.34 -6.81 5.18
C PHE A 77 13.65 -5.37 5.61
N MET A 78 12.73 -4.75 6.35
CA MET A 78 12.85 -3.36 6.79
C MET A 78 14.05 -3.11 7.72
N ASP A 79 14.44 -4.12 8.50
CA ASP A 79 15.56 -4.07 9.42
C ASP A 79 16.91 -4.27 8.71
N THR A 80 16.94 -4.94 7.53
CA THR A 80 18.19 -5.24 6.81
C THR A 80 18.82 -4.03 6.11
N ASP A 81 18.06 -3.27 5.34
CA ASP A 81 18.63 -2.17 4.56
C ASP A 81 17.58 -1.11 4.20
N ARG A 82 17.53 -0.03 5.00
CA ARG A 82 16.67 1.13 4.72
C ARG A 82 17.13 1.98 3.54
N LYS A 83 18.35 1.75 3.03
CA LYS A 83 18.91 2.45 1.87
C LYS A 83 18.77 1.63 0.59
N TYR A 84 18.13 0.47 0.66
CA TYR A 84 17.85 -0.34 -0.52
C TYR A 84 17.07 0.49 -1.55
N LYS A 85 17.49 0.42 -2.82
CA LYS A 85 16.99 1.30 -3.89
C LYS A 85 15.46 1.28 -4.01
N TYR A 86 14.83 0.10 -3.83
CA TYR A 86 13.37 -0.08 -3.95
C TYR A 86 12.66 -0.22 -2.59
N TYR A 87 13.24 0.35 -1.53
CA TYR A 87 12.72 0.21 -0.17
C TYR A 87 11.27 0.70 -0.05
N ASP A 88 10.99 1.90 -0.57
CA ASP A 88 9.67 2.52 -0.48
C ASP A 88 8.64 1.79 -1.33
N GLU A 89 9.03 1.33 -2.50
CA GLU A 89 8.18 0.65 -3.46
C GLU A 89 7.74 -0.71 -2.92
N ILE A 90 8.64 -1.46 -2.29
CA ILE A 90 8.29 -2.72 -1.61
C ILE A 90 7.31 -2.47 -0.46
N ASN A 91 7.52 -1.42 0.32
CA ASN A 91 6.61 -1.05 1.41
C ASN A 91 5.23 -0.64 0.87
N ILE A 92 5.18 0.09 -0.25
CA ILE A 92 3.95 0.50 -0.93
C ILE A 92 3.22 -0.73 -1.50
N VAL A 93 3.91 -1.62 -2.21
CA VAL A 93 3.33 -2.87 -2.75
C VAL A 93 2.72 -3.69 -1.63
N PHE A 94 3.42 -3.82 -0.50
CA PHE A 94 2.92 -4.58 0.63
C PHE A 94 1.67 -3.94 1.26
N THR A 95 1.75 -2.65 1.61
CA THR A 95 0.67 -1.97 2.35
C THR A 95 -0.57 -1.72 1.49
N SER A 96 -0.38 -1.39 0.21
CA SER A 96 -1.48 -1.26 -0.74
C SER A 96 -2.21 -2.60 -0.92
N ASN A 97 -1.51 -3.74 -0.96
CA ASN A 97 -2.18 -5.04 -1.01
C ASN A 97 -2.93 -5.39 0.27
N GLN A 98 -2.52 -4.91 1.45
CA GLN A 98 -3.33 -5.04 2.66
C GLN A 98 -4.66 -4.30 2.53
N LEU A 99 -4.65 -3.09 1.96
CA LEU A 99 -5.86 -2.33 1.65
C LEU A 99 -6.72 -3.04 0.60
N ALA A 100 -6.13 -3.57 -0.48
CA ALA A 100 -6.86 -4.31 -1.50
C ALA A 100 -7.57 -5.55 -0.91
N ASN A 101 -6.92 -6.25 0.02
CA ASN A 101 -7.55 -7.34 0.77
C ASN A 101 -8.70 -6.83 1.65
N LYS A 102 -8.55 -5.68 2.31
CA LYS A 102 -9.61 -5.04 3.10
C LYS A 102 -10.82 -4.67 2.23
N ILE A 103 -10.61 -4.08 1.05
CA ILE A 103 -11.69 -3.74 0.11
C ILE A 103 -12.42 -5.03 -0.32
N ARG A 104 -11.68 -6.05 -0.76
CA ARG A 104 -12.26 -7.31 -1.29
C ARG A 104 -12.99 -8.16 -0.25
N THR A 105 -12.64 -8.05 1.03
CA THR A 105 -13.18 -8.90 2.10
C THR A 105 -14.04 -8.14 3.10
N GLU A 106 -14.06 -6.81 3.04
CA GLU A 106 -14.82 -5.92 3.90
C GLU A 106 -14.69 -6.28 5.39
N ASN A 107 -15.78 -6.75 6.01
CA ASN A 107 -15.85 -7.11 7.43
C ASN A 107 -15.21 -8.47 7.75
N LYS A 108 -14.86 -9.27 6.73
CA LYS A 108 -14.17 -10.56 6.88
C LYS A 108 -12.64 -10.45 6.84
N TYR A 109 -12.12 -9.23 6.91
CA TYR A 109 -10.68 -8.98 6.89
C TYR A 109 -9.96 -9.70 8.03
N ASP A 110 -8.98 -10.52 7.69
CA ASP A 110 -8.04 -11.13 8.63
C ASP A 110 -6.63 -10.61 8.36
N LEU A 111 -6.00 -10.02 9.37
CA LEU A 111 -4.68 -9.41 9.25
C LEU A 111 -3.61 -10.42 8.81
N LYS A 112 -3.71 -11.65 9.30
CA LYS A 112 -2.72 -12.69 9.05
C LYS A 112 -2.81 -13.19 7.60
N ASP A 113 -4.00 -13.53 7.13
CA ASP A 113 -4.25 -13.89 5.73
C ASP A 113 -3.85 -12.74 4.79
N SER A 114 -4.24 -11.50 5.13
CA SER A 114 -3.87 -10.30 4.38
C SER A 114 -2.35 -10.11 4.30
N SER A 115 -1.63 -10.32 5.40
CA SER A 115 -0.16 -10.20 5.42
C SER A 115 0.51 -11.27 4.55
N ILE A 116 -0.01 -12.49 4.54
CA ILE A 116 0.49 -13.57 3.67
C ILE A 116 0.27 -13.23 2.20
N LYS A 117 -0.95 -12.82 1.83
CA LYS A 117 -1.29 -12.41 0.46
C LYS A 117 -0.44 -11.23 -0.02
N SER A 118 -0.25 -10.24 0.86
CA SER A 118 0.54 -9.05 0.54
C SER A 118 2.04 -9.37 0.39
N MET A 119 2.58 -10.27 1.22
CA MET A 119 3.96 -10.73 1.05
C MET A 119 4.16 -11.49 -0.27
N ASN A 120 3.19 -12.30 -0.69
CA ASN A 120 3.27 -12.96 -2.01
C ASN A 120 3.34 -11.93 -3.15
N LYS A 121 2.56 -10.85 -3.07
CA LYS A 121 2.60 -9.74 -4.04
C LYS A 121 3.95 -9.02 -4.03
N VAL A 122 4.56 -8.82 -2.87
CA VAL A 122 5.95 -8.33 -2.78
C VAL A 122 6.94 -9.27 -3.45
N LEU A 123 6.80 -10.59 -3.27
CA LEU A 123 7.70 -11.56 -3.91
C LEU A 123 7.49 -11.66 -5.42
N GLU A 124 6.26 -11.49 -5.91
CA GLU A 124 5.95 -11.34 -7.34
C GLU A 124 6.63 -10.10 -7.92
N TYR A 125 6.42 -8.93 -7.28
CA TYR A 125 7.07 -7.68 -7.64
C TYR A 125 8.60 -7.80 -7.65
N TYR A 126 9.18 -8.39 -6.60
CA TYR A 126 10.61 -8.55 -6.44
C TYR A 126 11.22 -9.45 -7.54
N LYS A 127 10.53 -10.52 -7.94
CA LYS A 127 10.98 -11.36 -9.07
C LYS A 127 11.08 -10.57 -10.36
N LEU A 128 10.03 -9.80 -10.69
CA LEU A 128 10.02 -8.93 -11.87
C LEU A 128 11.12 -7.86 -11.79
N LEU A 129 11.38 -7.34 -10.59
CA LEU A 129 12.43 -6.34 -10.36
C LEU A 129 13.81 -6.92 -10.68
N ILE A 130 14.17 -8.06 -10.11
CA ILE A 130 15.51 -8.65 -10.30
C ILE A 130 15.71 -9.24 -11.70
N GLU A 131 14.63 -9.53 -12.44
CA GLU A 131 14.71 -9.87 -13.87
C GLU A 131 15.15 -8.65 -14.71
N LYS A 132 14.69 -7.45 -14.36
CA LYS A 132 15.06 -6.20 -15.03
C LYS A 132 16.40 -5.64 -14.55
N GLU A 133 16.65 -5.69 -13.25
CA GLU A 133 17.83 -5.15 -12.59
C GLU A 133 18.46 -6.19 -11.65
N PRO A 134 19.25 -7.15 -12.19
CA PRO A 134 19.82 -8.25 -11.41
C PRO A 134 20.70 -7.84 -10.23
N ASP A 135 21.34 -6.66 -10.31
CA ASP A 135 22.19 -6.11 -9.26
C ASP A 135 21.40 -5.62 -8.04
N GLN A 136 20.08 -5.52 -8.15
CA GLN A 136 19.16 -5.09 -7.09
C GLN A 136 18.66 -6.29 -6.28
N ARG A 137 19.49 -7.32 -6.10
CA ARG A 137 19.14 -8.44 -5.23
C ARG A 137 19.16 -8.02 -3.78
N ASN A 138 18.16 -8.49 -3.03
CA ASN A 138 18.05 -8.33 -1.60
C ASN A 138 18.08 -9.69 -0.90
N ASN A 139 18.97 -9.86 0.08
CA ASN A 139 19.18 -11.15 0.76
C ASN A 139 17.92 -11.70 1.45
N VAL A 140 17.08 -10.84 2.04
CA VAL A 140 15.87 -11.28 2.74
C VAL A 140 14.81 -11.72 1.73
N LEU A 141 14.60 -10.94 0.67
CA LEU A 141 13.64 -11.28 -0.37
C LEU A 141 14.08 -12.49 -1.21
N ASP A 142 15.38 -12.65 -1.44
CA ASP A 142 15.97 -13.87 -2.03
C ASP A 142 15.73 -15.10 -1.15
N LYS A 143 15.88 -14.96 0.16
CA LYS A 143 15.57 -16.04 1.10
C LYS A 143 14.08 -16.41 1.04
N TYR A 144 13.19 -15.41 1.06
CA TYR A 144 11.74 -15.65 1.07
C TYR A 144 11.21 -16.18 -0.26
N SER A 145 11.76 -15.73 -1.39
CA SER A 145 11.35 -16.20 -2.72
C SER A 145 11.68 -17.67 -2.99
N LYS A 146 12.61 -18.25 -2.21
CA LYS A 146 13.00 -19.67 -2.26
C LYS A 146 12.21 -20.56 -1.29
N MET A 147 11.43 -19.98 -0.38
CA MET A 147 10.60 -20.74 0.56
C MET A 147 9.40 -21.33 -0.15
N ASP A 148 9.00 -22.53 0.25
CA ASP A 148 7.69 -23.05 -0.15
C ASP A 148 6.56 -22.26 0.54
N LYS A 149 5.32 -22.44 0.06
CA LYS A 149 4.15 -21.75 0.61
C LYS A 149 3.98 -21.95 2.13
N LYS A 150 4.19 -23.17 2.63
CA LYS A 150 4.01 -23.49 4.06
C LYS A 150 5.11 -22.87 4.91
N GLU A 151 6.35 -22.85 4.41
CA GLU A 151 7.50 -22.22 5.06
C GLU A 151 7.31 -20.70 5.16
N LEU A 152 6.94 -20.05 4.05
CA LEU A 152 6.67 -18.62 4.02
C LEU A 152 5.54 -18.24 4.99
N GLU A 153 4.44 -19.00 4.98
CA GLU A 153 3.35 -18.80 5.93
C GLU A 153 3.80 -18.91 7.39
N LYS A 154 4.63 -19.91 7.72
CA LYS A 154 5.16 -20.08 9.09
C LYS A 154 6.04 -18.89 9.48
N GLN A 155 6.90 -18.43 8.57
CA GLN A 155 7.79 -17.30 8.77
C GLN A 155 6.99 -16.02 9.04
N ILE A 156 5.99 -15.71 8.22
CA ILE A 156 5.10 -14.56 8.42
C ILE A 156 4.34 -14.65 9.75
N LYS A 157 3.79 -15.82 10.07
CA LYS A 157 3.08 -16.07 11.35
C LYS A 157 3.98 -15.81 12.56
N LYS A 158 5.28 -16.12 12.47
CA LYS A 158 6.24 -15.86 13.55
C LYS A 158 6.48 -14.35 13.73
N MET A 159 6.52 -13.59 12.64
CA MET A 159 6.72 -12.15 12.68
C MET A 159 5.50 -11.39 13.22
N LEU A 160 4.29 -11.88 12.95
CA LEU A 160 3.05 -11.26 13.47
C LEU A 160 2.81 -11.47 14.97
N LYS A 161 3.52 -12.41 15.61
CA LYS A 161 3.39 -12.71 17.05
C LYS A 161 4.32 -11.87 17.93
N LYS A 162 5.24 -11.12 17.33
CA LYS A 162 6.26 -10.31 18.00
C LYS A 162 5.88 -8.84 17.92
#